data_AF-A0A0G4IYF0-F1
#
_entry.id   AF-A0A0G4IYF0-F1
#
_cell.length_a   1.000
_cell.length_b   1.000
_cell.length_c   1.000
_cell.angle_alpha   90.00
_cell.angle_beta   90.00
_cell.angle_gamma   90.00
#
_symmetry.space_group_name_H-M   'P 1'
#
loop_
_entity.id
_entity.type
_entity.pdbx_description
1 polymer ?
#
loop_
_entity_poly.entity_id
_entity_poly.type
_entity_poly.pdbx_seq_one_letter_code
_entity_poly.pdbx_strand_id
1 'polypeptide(L)' 'MVRLMRGRLIECDVALREYLRHLNATKTSFILDELDSRHLFVKDSDEIMAFLKTEIEKWHDLNSFEDEDDFESEMIEP' A
#
# COMPACT_ATOMS: atom_id res chain seq x y z
N MET A 1 27.45 -18.06 -4.97
CA MET A 1 26.36 -18.97 -5.34
C MET A 1 25.08 -18.14 -5.39
N VAL A 2 24.49 -17.96 -6.58
CA VAL A 2 23.32 -17.07 -6.78
C VAL A 2 22.04 -17.90 -6.78
N ARG A 3 21.05 -17.47 -6.01
CA ARG A 3 19.69 -18.03 -6.02
C ARG A 3 18.79 -17.07 -6.78
N LEU A 4 18.25 -17.49 -7.93
CA LEU A 4 17.17 -16.77 -8.59
C LEU A 4 15.84 -17.18 -7.96
N MET A 5 15.16 -16.21 -7.36
CA MET A 5 13.79 -16.37 -6.87
C MET A 5 12.87 -15.58 -7.81
N ARG A 6 11.79 -16.21 -8.30
CA ARG A 6 10.76 -15.53 -9.10
C ARG A 6 9.75 -14.88 -8.16
N GLY A 7 9.49 -13.61 -8.37
CA GLY A 7 8.63 -12.79 -7.52
C GLY A 7 8.37 -11.44 -8.18
N ARG A 8 7.47 -10.66 -7.59
CA ARG A 8 7.25 -9.26 -7.98
C ARG A 8 7.92 -8.34 -6.98
N LEU A 9 8.54 -7.30 -7.50
CA LEU A 9 9.07 -6.21 -6.71
C LEU A 9 7.99 -5.14 -6.58
N ILE A 10 7.72 -4.72 -5.34
CA ILE A 10 6.83 -3.60 -5.05
C ILE A 10 7.68 -2.48 -4.49
N GLU A 11 7.63 -1.33 -5.16
CA GLU A 11 8.15 -0.07 -4.63
C GLU A 11 7.00 0.66 -3.92
N CYS A 12 7.22 1.03 -2.66
CA CYS A 12 6.22 1.69 -1.82
C CYS A 12 6.87 2.63 -0.80
N ASP A 13 6.08 3.55 -0.24
CA ASP A 13 6.54 4.46 0.81
C ASP A 13 6.67 3.73 2.16
N VAL A 14 7.40 4.32 3.12
CA VAL A 14 7.74 3.68 4.40
C VAL A 14 6.47 3.37 5.20
N ALA A 15 5.47 4.25 5.17
CA ALA A 15 4.18 4.03 5.83
C ALA A 15 3.45 2.80 5.26
N LEU A 16 3.38 2.71 3.93
CA LEU A 16 2.73 1.61 3.25
C LEU A 16 3.49 0.29 3.45
N ARG A 17 4.83 0.34 3.55
CA ARG A 17 5.66 -0.82 3.86
C ARG A 17 5.32 -1.42 5.22
N GLU A 18 5.23 -0.59 6.26
CA GLU A 18 4.86 -1.06 7.61
C GLU A 18 3.45 -1.66 7.62
N TYR A 19 2.52 -1.04 6.88
CA TYR A 19 1.18 -1.60 6.70
C TYR A 19 1.20 -2.98 6.04
N LEU A 20 1.92 -3.14 4.93
CA LEU A 20 2.08 -4.41 4.23
C LEU A 20 2.78 -5.47 5.10
N ARG A 21 3.77 -5.07 5.90
CA ARG A 21 4.45 -5.94 6.86
C ARG A 21 3.48 -6.45 7.94
N HIS A 22 2.63 -5.57 8.45
CA HIS A 22 1.57 -5.95 9.40
C HIS A 22 0.56 -6.91 8.75
N LEU A 23 0.14 -6.62 7.52
CA LEU A 23 -0.76 -7.49 6.74
C LEU A 23 -0.19 -8.89 6.50
N ASN A 24 1.11 -8.95 6.21
CA ASN A 24 1.84 -10.19 6.03
C ASN A 24 1.88 -11.04 7.31
N ALA A 25 1.97 -10.40 8.48
CA ALA A 25 1.93 -11.07 9.77
C ALA A 25 0.52 -11.54 10.16
N THR A 26 -0.50 -10.76 9.82
CA THR A 26 -1.87 -10.97 10.31
C THR A 26 -2.71 -11.89 9.44
N LYS A 27 -2.55 -11.85 8.10
CA LYS A 27 -3.42 -12.59 7.18
C LYS A 27 -2.69 -13.67 6.40
N THR A 28 -1.70 -13.29 5.59
CA THR A 28 -1.13 -14.19 4.59
C THR A 28 0.35 -13.91 4.41
N SER A 29 1.20 -14.93 4.46
CA SER A 29 2.64 -14.77 4.18
C SER A 29 2.88 -14.59 2.68
N PHE A 30 2.94 -13.34 2.22
CA PHE A 30 3.23 -12.97 0.83
C PHE A 30 4.60 -12.33 0.63
N ILE A 31 5.21 -11.76 1.67
CA ILE A 31 6.56 -11.18 1.61
C ILE A 31 7.58 -12.32 1.59
N LEU A 32 8.40 -12.33 0.54
CA LEU A 32 9.54 -13.24 0.38
C LEU A 32 10.80 -12.65 0.99
N ASP A 33 11.05 -11.36 0.73
CA ASP A 33 12.25 -10.67 1.19
C ASP A 33 12.00 -9.15 1.31
N GLU A 34 12.71 -8.52 2.25
CA GLU A 34 12.71 -7.07 2.45
C GLU A 34 14.06 -6.53 1.93
N LEU A 35 14.08 -5.94 0.73
CA LEU A 35 15.34 -5.45 0.14
C LEU A 35 15.78 -4.13 0.77
N ASP A 36 14.84 -3.22 1.00
CA ASP A 36 15.12 -1.89 1.56
C ASP A 36 13.86 -1.30 2.24
N SER A 37 14.01 -0.10 2.78
CA SER A 37 12.97 0.78 3.31
C SER A 37 11.82 1.09 2.36
N ARG A 38 12.02 0.94 1.03
CA ARG A 38 11.02 1.23 -0.01
C ARG A 38 10.71 0.06 -0.94
N HIS A 39 11.41 -1.05 -0.80
CA HIS A 39 11.35 -2.16 -1.75
C HIS A 39 11.03 -3.47 -1.03
N LEU A 40 9.88 -4.06 -1.38
CA LEU A 40 9.44 -5.36 -0.88
C LEU A 40 9.42 -6.37 -2.04
N PHE A 41 9.95 -7.56 -1.78
CA PHE A 41 9.84 -8.68 -2.71
C PHE A 41 8.69 -9.59 -2.26
N VAL A 42 7.72 -9.78 -3.14
CA VAL A 42 6.52 -10.57 -2.86
C VAL A 42 6.38 -11.76 -3.80
N LYS A 43 5.64 -12.77 -3.34
CA LYS A 43 5.30 -13.95 -4.15
C LYS A 43 4.60 -13.54 -5.44
N ASP A 44 4.99 -14.16 -6.54
CA ASP A 44 4.28 -13.99 -7.82
C ASP A 44 3.00 -14.82 -7.81
N SER A 45 1.93 -14.24 -7.26
CA SER A 45 0.58 -14.77 -7.34
C SER A 45 -0.39 -13.65 -7.65
N ASP A 46 -1.23 -13.86 -8.66
CA ASP A 46 -2.19 -12.86 -9.10
C ASP A 46 -3.26 -12.59 -8.04
N GLU A 47 -3.64 -13.63 -7.28
CA GLU A 47 -4.58 -13.52 -6.16
C GLU A 47 -4.06 -12.60 -5.05
N ILE A 48 -2.76 -12.73 -4.74
CA ILE A 48 -2.10 -11.90 -3.73
C ILE A 48 -2.04 -10.45 -4.21
N MET A 49 -1.75 -10.22 -5.49
CA MET A 49 -1.70 -8.88 -6.07
C MET A 49 -3.07 -8.21 -6.10
N ALA A 50 -4.12 -8.94 -6.47
CA ALA A 50 -5.49 -8.42 -6.45
C ALA A 50 -5.95 -8.08 -5.02
N PHE A 51 -5.59 -8.93 -4.05
CA PHE A 51 -5.84 -8.69 -2.64
C PHE A 51 -5.08 -7.46 -2.12
N LEU A 52 -3.78 -7.35 -2.43
CA LEU A 52 -2.96 -6.21 -2.02
C LEU A 52 -3.54 -4.90 -2.56
N LYS A 53 -3.89 -4.85 -3.85
CA LYS A 53 -4.48 -3.64 -4.45
C LYS A 53 -5.74 -3.19 -3.71
N THR A 54 -6.66 -4.12 -3.48
CA THR A 54 -7.92 -3.83 -2.76
C THR A 54 -7.66 -3.29 -1.36
N GLU A 55 -6.73 -3.88 -0.63
CA GLU A 55 -6.46 -3.49 0.76
C GLU A 55 -5.66 -2.17 0.84
N ILE A 56 -4.74 -1.93 -0.11
CA ILE A 56 -4.03 -0.65 -0.25
C ILE A 56 -5.00 0.48 -0.60
N GLU A 57 -5.95 0.23 -1.51
CA GLU A 57 -6.96 1.23 -1.90
C GLU A 57 -7.84 1.61 -0.70
N LYS A 58 -8.29 0.64 0.10
CA LYS A 58 -9.00 0.92 1.36
C LYS A 58 -8.15 1.67 2.36
N TRP A 59 -6.87 1.33 2.49
CA TRP A 59 -5.96 2.05 3.39
C TRP A 59 -5.73 3.48 2.92
N HIS A 60 -5.65 3.70 1.60
CA HIS A 60 -5.55 5.02 1.01
C HIS A 60 -6.81 5.83 1.23
N ASP A 61 -7.99 5.25 1.00
CA ASP A 61 -9.29 5.89 1.22
C ASP A 61 -9.49 6.30 2.70
N LEU A 62 -9.10 5.44 3.64
CA LEU A 62 -9.20 5.75 5.08
C LEU A 62 -8.24 6.84 5.55
N ASN A 63 -7.10 7.02 4.86
CA ASN A 63 -6.07 8.00 5.23
C ASN A 63 -6.08 9.26 4.36
N SER A 64 -6.74 9.21 3.20
CA SER A 64 -7.02 10.37 2.40
C SER A 64 -8.23 11.02 3.07
N PHE A 65 -7.98 12.03 3.89
CA PHE A 65 -9.00 13.03 4.14
C PHE A 65 -9.39 13.54 2.75
N GLU A 66 -10.57 13.19 2.28
CA GLU A 66 -11.22 13.97 1.24
C GLU A 66 -11.34 15.36 1.86
N ASP A 67 -10.53 16.30 1.38
CA ASP A 67 -10.72 17.72 1.67
C ASP A 67 -12.19 17.99 1.39
N GLU A 68 -12.99 18.15 2.45
CA GLU A 68 -14.31 18.73 2.30
C GLU A 68 -14.08 20.03 1.53
N ASP A 69 -14.63 20.11 0.32
CA ASP A 69 -14.94 21.33 -0.43
C ASP A 69 -15.85 22.25 0.43
N ASP A 70 -15.34 22.68 1.59
CA ASP A 70 -15.90 23.67 2.51
C ASP A 70 -15.00 24.91 2.44
N PHE A 71 -14.78 25.42 1.23
CA PHE A 71 -14.25 26.77 1.01
C PHE A 71 -15.44 27.72 0.85
N GLU A 72 -15.90 28.23 1.99
CA GLU A 72 -16.44 29.58 2.20
C GLU A 72 -16.88 30.33 0.92
N SER A 73 -18.15 30.24 0.53
CA SER A 73 -18.81 31.39 -0.10
C SER A 73 -19.38 32.27 1.00
N GLU A 74 -18.48 32.91 1.76
CA GLU A 74 -18.87 33.98 2.66
C GLU A 74 -19.26 35.22 1.82
N MET A 75 -20.48 35.68 2.08
CA MET A 75 -21.15 36.94 1.68
C MET A 75 -20.36 38.00 0.90
N ILE A 76 -20.93 38.47 -0.21
CA ILE A 76 -21.00 39.92 -0.50
C ILE A 76 -22.41 40.23 -1.04
N GLU A 77 -23.27 40.78 -0.16
CA GLU A 77 -24.47 41.54 -0.54
C GLU A 77 -24.07 42.80 -1.31
N PRO A 78 -24.88 43.24 -2.28
CA PRO A 78 -25.59 44.52 -2.08
C PRO A 78 -27.10 44.47 -2.34
#